data_AF-A0A7H4P8J4-F1
#
_entry.id   AF-A0A7H4P8J4-F1
#
_cell.length_a   1.000
_cell.length_b   1.000
_cell.length_c   1.000
_cell.angle_alpha   90.00
_cell.angle_beta   90.00
_cell.angle_gamma   90.00
#
_symmetry.space_group_name_H-M   'P 1'
#
loop_
_entity.id
_entity.type
_entity.pdbx_description
1 polymer ?
#
loop_
_entity_poly.entity_id
_entity_poly.type
_entity_poly.pdbx_seq_one_letter_code
_entity_poly.pdbx_strand_id
1 'polypeptide(L)'
;MSVAISDEEGDYGAVVVSNANQKIPAGVFQNARFWDNVSMLVLQNEVPETVNLLAASAAKQRSIPVCINAAPARPLSESFAALIDILIVNAIEARDMCGVNVEDLVSAQQAATALAQRFTQVVVTAGEHGVAWCEAGEAAQALPAQKVKLVSTHGAGDCFVGAFCASLTVSKSLAQAVASANAAAARHVSQSDI
;
A
#
# COMPACT_ATOMS: atom_id res chain seq x y z
N MET A 1 5.64 -16.63 10.03
CA MET A 1 4.85 -17.78 9.52
C MET A 1 3.42 -17.31 9.42
N SER A 2 2.73 -17.64 8.34
CA SER A 2 1.29 -17.40 8.22
C SER A 2 0.58 -18.71 7.93
N VAL A 3 -0.67 -18.80 8.40
CA VAL A 3 -1.62 -19.84 7.99
C VAL A 3 -2.76 -19.12 7.31
N ALA A 4 -2.96 -19.42 6.02
CA ALA A 4 -4.12 -18.96 5.28
C ALA A 4 -5.20 -20.04 5.31
N ILE A 5 -6.45 -19.61 5.47
CA ILE A 5 -7.64 -20.45 5.46
C ILE A 5 -8.53 -19.87 4.38
N SER A 6 -8.98 -20.73 3.47
CA SER A 6 -9.99 -20.40 2.47
C SER A 6 -11.15 -21.38 2.58
N ASP A 7 -12.37 -20.91 2.38
CA ASP A 7 -13.55 -21.77 2.30
C ASP A 7 -14.00 -22.02 0.84
N GLU A 8 -15.06 -22.81 0.69
CA GLU A 8 -15.63 -23.17 -0.61
C GLU A 8 -16.35 -21.99 -1.31
N GLU A 9 -16.72 -20.95 -0.57
CA GLU A 9 -17.36 -19.73 -1.08
C GLU A 9 -16.31 -18.73 -1.61
N GLY A 10 -15.03 -18.97 -1.33
CA GLY A 10 -13.90 -18.16 -1.77
C GLY A 10 -13.45 -17.12 -0.75
N ASP A 11 -14.02 -17.14 0.47
CA ASP A 11 -13.57 -16.27 1.55
C ASP A 11 -12.16 -16.66 1.98
N TYR A 12 -11.36 -15.65 2.30
CA TYR A 12 -9.95 -15.79 2.66
C TYR A 12 -9.67 -15.12 4.01
N GLY A 13 -9.03 -15.87 4.91
CA GLY A 13 -8.51 -15.36 6.17
C GLY A 13 -7.06 -15.81 6.38
N ALA A 14 -6.28 -15.01 7.11
CA ALA A 14 -4.92 -15.38 7.47
C ALA A 14 -4.61 -15.07 8.94
N VAL A 15 -3.89 -15.99 9.59
CA VAL A 15 -3.29 -15.77 10.91
C VAL A 15 -1.79 -15.64 10.73
N VAL A 16 -1.23 -14.52 11.19
CA VAL A 16 0.20 -14.21 11.08
C VAL A 16 0.89 -14.36 12.43
N VAL A 17 1.95 -15.16 12.48
CA VAL A 17 2.87 -15.27 13.61
C VAL A 17 4.12 -14.47 13.29
N SER A 18 4.19 -13.24 13.81
CA SER A 18 5.22 -12.26 13.42
C SER A 18 6.64 -12.63 13.86
N ASN A 19 6.84 -13.19 15.06
CA ASN A 19 8.14 -13.61 15.63
C ASN A 19 9.38 -12.80 15.15
N ALA A 20 10.11 -13.28 14.14
CA ALA A 20 11.31 -12.63 13.62
C ALA A 20 11.05 -11.21 13.06
N ASN A 21 9.86 -10.93 12.53
CA ASN A 21 9.46 -9.61 12.04
C ASN A 21 9.47 -8.54 13.15
N GLN A 22 9.34 -8.96 14.42
CA GLN A 22 9.41 -8.09 15.59
C GLN A 22 10.84 -7.75 16.02
N LYS A 23 11.85 -8.36 15.40
CA LYS A 23 13.27 -8.30 15.81
C LYS A 23 14.17 -7.67 14.74
N ILE A 24 13.62 -6.85 13.85
CA ILE A 24 14.42 -6.12 12.87
C ILE A 24 15.38 -5.18 13.60
N PRO A 25 16.70 -5.30 13.39
CA PRO A 25 17.69 -4.52 14.14
C PRO A 25 17.70 -3.07 13.68
N ALA A 26 17.27 -2.16 14.55
CA ALA A 26 17.19 -0.72 14.30
C ALA A 26 18.51 -0.10 13.80
N GLY A 27 19.67 -0.64 14.20
CA GLY A 27 20.98 -0.15 13.78
C GLY A 27 21.25 -0.24 12.28
N VAL A 28 20.50 -1.08 11.53
CA VAL A 28 20.69 -1.23 10.08
C VAL A 28 20.47 0.10 9.34
N PHE A 29 19.51 0.91 9.78
CA PHE A 29 19.15 2.17 9.13
C PHE A 29 20.18 3.28 9.32
N GLN A 30 21.10 3.13 10.29
CA GLN A 30 22.21 4.07 10.52
C GLN A 30 23.37 3.83 9.54
N ASN A 31 23.44 2.65 8.91
CA ASN A 31 24.47 2.35 7.93
C ASN A 31 24.18 3.10 6.62
N ALA A 32 25.05 4.03 6.23
CA ALA A 32 24.89 4.80 5.00
C ALA A 32 24.76 3.91 3.76
N ARG A 33 25.49 2.79 3.70
CA ARG A 33 25.46 1.86 2.55
C ARG A 33 24.13 1.17 2.36
N PHE A 34 23.30 1.07 3.41
CA PHE A 34 21.94 0.52 3.29
C PHE A 34 21.08 1.36 2.33
N TRP A 35 21.40 2.65 2.18
CA TRP A 35 20.64 3.61 1.40
C TRP A 35 21.24 3.88 0.01
N ASP A 36 22.32 3.18 -0.37
CA ASP A 36 22.97 3.37 -1.66
C ASP A 36 21.99 2.97 -2.79
N ASN A 37 21.78 3.89 -3.74
CA ASN A 37 20.90 3.72 -4.91
C ASN A 37 19.42 3.44 -4.56
N VAL A 38 18.94 3.90 -3.41
CA VAL A 38 17.53 3.78 -3.02
C VAL A 38 16.72 4.94 -3.57
N SER A 39 15.76 4.64 -4.45
CA SER A 39 14.83 5.63 -5.02
C SER A 39 13.57 5.86 -4.18
N MET A 40 13.20 4.89 -3.33
CA MET A 40 11.99 4.93 -2.50
C MET A 40 12.11 3.91 -1.36
N LEU A 41 11.60 4.27 -0.19
CA LEU A 41 11.36 3.34 0.90
C LEU A 41 9.90 2.87 0.85
N VAL A 42 9.68 1.55 0.84
CA VAL A 42 8.34 0.95 0.89
C VAL A 42 8.16 0.22 2.22
N LEU A 43 7.09 0.53 2.95
CA LEU A 43 6.78 -0.01 4.28
C LEU A 43 5.42 -0.72 4.30
N GLN A 44 5.22 -1.57 5.30
CA GLN A 44 3.92 -2.19 5.64
C GLN A 44 3.76 -2.32 7.17
N ASN A 45 2.57 -2.71 7.65
CA ASN A 45 2.26 -2.76 9.08
C ASN A 45 2.52 -4.12 9.75
N GLU A 46 3.18 -5.06 9.07
CA GLU A 46 3.54 -6.37 9.65
C GLU A 46 4.82 -6.36 10.49
N VAL A 47 5.41 -5.18 10.68
CA VAL A 47 6.59 -4.92 11.52
C VAL A 47 6.25 -3.87 12.59
N PRO A 48 6.99 -3.80 13.72
CA PRO A 48 6.77 -2.79 14.75
C PRO A 48 6.75 -1.37 14.17
N GLU A 49 5.84 -0.51 14.64
CA GLU A 49 5.80 0.91 14.22
C GLU A 49 7.12 1.61 14.53
N THR A 50 7.78 1.26 15.65
CA THR A 50 9.09 1.80 16.01
C THR A 50 10.16 1.55 14.94
N VAL A 51 10.12 0.39 14.27
CA VAL A 51 11.02 0.05 13.16
C VAL A 51 10.70 0.91 11.94
N ASN A 52 9.41 1.00 11.57
CA ASN A 52 8.96 1.83 10.46
C ASN A 52 9.29 3.31 10.65
N LEU A 53 9.08 3.83 11.86
CA LEU A 53 9.37 5.22 12.21
C LEU A 53 10.86 5.53 12.08
N LEU A 54 11.73 4.62 12.52
CA LEU A 54 13.19 4.77 12.37
C LEU A 54 13.63 4.73 10.90
N ALA A 55 13.10 3.78 10.12
CA ALA A 55 13.39 3.67 8.70
C ALA A 55 12.90 4.91 7.93
N ALA A 56 11.66 5.35 8.15
CA ALA A 56 11.09 6.53 7.53
C ALA A 56 11.87 7.80 7.90
N SER A 57 12.24 7.96 9.17
CA SER A 57 13.05 9.10 9.62
C SER A 57 14.41 9.15 8.92
N ALA A 58 15.09 8.00 8.79
CA ALA A 58 16.36 7.89 8.08
C ALA A 58 16.23 8.16 6.57
N ALA A 59 15.14 7.70 5.94
CA ALA A 59 14.82 7.99 4.54
C ALA A 59 14.59 9.49 4.30
N LYS A 60 13.77 10.14 5.15
CA LYS A 60 13.47 11.58 5.02
C LYS A 60 14.71 12.46 5.19
N GLN A 61 15.64 12.11 6.09
CA GLN A 61 16.94 12.78 6.22
C GLN A 61 17.79 12.74 4.94
N ARG A 62 17.49 11.80 4.04
CA ARG A 62 18.19 11.58 2.76
C ARG A 62 17.35 12.00 1.56
N SER A 63 16.22 12.66 1.78
CA SER A 63 15.26 13.03 0.73
C SER A 63 14.72 11.84 -0.07
N ILE A 64 14.69 10.65 0.52
CA ILE A 64 14.10 9.45 -0.08
C ILE A 64 12.60 9.45 0.24
N PRO A 65 11.71 9.33 -0.76
CA PRO A 65 10.28 9.29 -0.54
C PRO A 65 9.86 8.02 0.21
N VAL A 66 8.88 8.17 1.10
CA VAL A 66 8.35 7.09 1.94
C VAL A 66 6.95 6.72 1.47
N CYS A 67 6.80 5.49 0.96
CA CYS A 67 5.53 4.88 0.65
C CYS A 67 5.18 3.84 1.72
N ILE A 68 3.93 3.82 2.17
CA ILE A 68 3.41 2.78 3.05
C ILE A 68 2.19 2.13 2.41
N ASN A 69 2.20 0.80 2.35
CA ASN A 69 0.98 0.01 2.29
C ASN A 69 0.50 -0.19 3.73
N ALA A 70 -0.53 0.54 4.17
CA ALA A 70 -0.94 0.57 5.58
C ALA A 70 -1.76 -0.67 5.98
N ALA A 71 -1.35 -1.85 5.51
CA ALA A 71 -1.94 -3.15 5.77
C ALA A 71 -1.01 -4.02 6.65
N PRO A 72 -1.54 -4.77 7.63
CA PRO A 72 -2.92 -4.70 8.13
C PRO A 72 -3.23 -3.34 8.80
N ALA A 73 -4.52 -3.03 8.96
CA ALA A 73 -4.96 -1.80 9.62
C ALA A 73 -4.37 -1.68 11.03
N ARG A 74 -3.77 -0.52 11.33
CA ARG A 74 -3.44 -0.11 12.69
C ARG A 74 -3.42 1.42 12.80
N PRO A 75 -3.63 1.98 14.01
CA PRO A 75 -3.38 3.40 14.25
C PRO A 75 -1.93 3.76 13.91
N LEU A 76 -1.74 4.94 13.29
CA LEU A 76 -0.43 5.52 13.03
C LEU A 76 -0.22 6.71 13.96
N SER A 77 0.91 6.75 14.68
CA SER A 77 1.28 7.94 15.44
C SER A 77 1.42 9.16 14.52
N GLU A 78 1.15 10.36 15.04
CA GLU A 78 1.31 11.59 14.26
C GLU A 78 2.74 11.79 13.77
N SER A 79 3.73 11.40 14.58
CA SER A 79 5.14 11.43 14.19
C SER A 79 5.45 10.53 13.00
N PHE A 80 4.80 9.37 12.89
CA PHE A 80 5.02 8.47 11.76
C PHE A 80 4.22 8.94 10.53
N ALA A 81 2.96 9.34 10.72
CA ALA A 81 2.11 9.87 9.65
C ALA A 81 2.75 11.05 8.93
N ALA A 82 3.41 11.96 9.65
CA ALA A 82 4.08 13.13 9.08
C ALA A 82 5.29 12.80 8.18
N LEU A 83 5.80 11.56 8.22
CA LEU A 83 6.93 11.12 7.40
C LEU A 83 6.49 10.38 6.12
N ILE A 84 5.20 10.08 5.99
CA ILE A 84 4.65 9.32 4.87
C ILE A 84 4.33 10.26 3.72
N ASP A 85 4.93 10.02 2.56
CA ASP A 85 4.66 10.77 1.33
C ASP A 85 3.50 10.15 0.54
N ILE A 86 3.43 8.81 0.54
CA ILE A 86 2.42 8.04 -0.22
C ILE A 86 1.76 7.01 0.69
N LEU A 87 0.44 7.13 0.87
CA LEU A 87 -0.39 6.16 1.56
C LEU A 87 -1.10 5.26 0.55
N ILE A 88 -0.99 3.95 0.71
CA ILE A 88 -1.78 2.94 0.00
C ILE A 88 -2.59 2.15 1.02
N VAL A 89 -3.90 2.02 0.79
CA VAL A 89 -4.85 1.28 1.63
C VAL A 89 -5.81 0.45 0.77
N ASN A 90 -6.33 -0.64 1.31
CA ASN A 90 -7.52 -1.31 0.78
C ASN A 90 -8.81 -0.74 1.42
N ALA A 91 -9.96 -1.31 1.05
CA ALA A 91 -11.27 -0.92 1.58
C ALA A 91 -11.37 -0.98 3.12
N ILE A 92 -10.80 -2.02 3.74
CA ILE A 92 -10.83 -2.22 5.20
C ILE A 92 -9.99 -1.15 5.88
N GLU A 93 -8.76 -0.92 5.43
CA GLU A 93 -7.88 0.05 6.06
C GLU A 93 -8.34 1.49 5.80
N ALA A 94 -8.91 1.78 4.62
CA ALA A 94 -9.53 3.06 4.33
C ALA A 94 -10.66 3.37 5.31
N ARG A 95 -11.58 2.42 5.51
CA ARG A 95 -12.67 2.55 6.49
C ARG A 95 -12.13 2.79 7.89
N ASP A 96 -11.15 2.01 8.32
CA ASP A 96 -10.61 2.12 9.68
C ASP A 96 -9.85 3.46 9.90
N MET A 97 -9.28 4.04 8.83
CA MET A 97 -8.54 5.31 8.91
C MET A 97 -9.39 6.57 8.74
N CYS A 98 -10.44 6.55 7.90
CA CYS A 98 -11.25 7.75 7.61
C CYS A 98 -12.77 7.58 7.78
N GLY A 99 -13.24 6.40 8.15
CA GLY A 99 -14.66 6.11 8.39
C GLY A 99 -15.52 5.90 7.14
N VAL A 100 -14.94 5.96 5.94
CA VAL A 100 -15.65 5.75 4.68
C VAL A 100 -15.71 4.26 4.35
N ASN A 101 -16.91 3.69 4.21
CA ASN A 101 -17.06 2.32 3.73
C ASN A 101 -16.85 2.29 2.21
N VAL A 102 -15.86 1.53 1.74
CA VAL A 102 -15.51 1.45 0.32
C VAL A 102 -16.18 0.22 -0.29
N GLU A 103 -17.26 0.46 -1.05
CA GLU A 103 -18.10 -0.57 -1.70
C GLU A 103 -18.11 -0.42 -3.23
N ASP A 104 -17.53 0.65 -3.76
CA ASP A 104 -17.44 0.94 -5.20
C ASP A 104 -16.34 1.98 -5.48
N LEU A 105 -16.17 2.38 -6.74
CA LEU A 105 -15.19 3.43 -7.10
C LEU A 105 -15.56 4.81 -6.55
N VAL A 106 -16.84 5.11 -6.38
CA VAL A 106 -17.29 6.43 -5.90
C VAL A 106 -16.90 6.60 -4.44
N SER A 107 -17.20 5.61 -3.61
CA SER A 107 -16.79 5.55 -2.20
C SER A 107 -15.26 5.43 -2.05
N ALA A 108 -14.56 4.75 -2.96
CA ALA A 108 -13.10 4.75 -2.99
C ALA A 108 -12.53 6.16 -3.25
N GLN A 109 -13.12 6.94 -4.15
CA GLN A 109 -12.72 8.35 -4.38
C GLN A 109 -13.01 9.23 -3.17
N GLN A 110 -14.13 9.01 -2.47
CA GLN A 110 -14.46 9.71 -1.23
C GLN A 110 -13.42 9.42 -0.14
N ALA A 111 -13.04 8.15 0.03
CA ALA A 111 -12.00 7.75 0.96
C ALA A 111 -10.64 8.35 0.61
N ALA A 112 -10.25 8.33 -0.68
CA ALA A 112 -9.01 8.94 -1.15
C ALA A 112 -8.99 10.46 -0.89
N THR A 113 -10.10 11.15 -1.13
CA THR A 113 -10.26 12.58 -0.86
C THR A 113 -10.14 12.89 0.64
N ALA A 114 -10.79 12.10 1.49
CA ALA A 114 -10.73 12.29 2.95
C ALA A 114 -9.31 12.08 3.49
N LEU A 115 -8.63 11.02 3.05
CA LEU A 115 -7.26 10.73 3.48
C LEU A 115 -6.24 11.73 2.93
N ALA A 116 -6.47 12.33 1.75
CA ALA A 116 -5.61 13.36 1.17
C ALA A 116 -5.61 14.67 1.96
N GLN A 117 -6.49 14.82 2.96
CA GLN A 117 -6.40 15.91 3.94
C GLN A 117 -5.23 15.73 4.91
N ARG A 118 -4.71 14.50 5.06
CA ARG A 118 -3.62 14.15 5.99
C ARG A 118 -2.34 13.72 5.27
N PHE A 119 -2.44 13.14 4.08
CA PHE A 119 -1.31 12.60 3.32
C PHE A 119 -1.19 13.27 1.95
N THR A 120 0.05 13.42 1.45
CA THR A 120 0.31 14.13 0.17
C THR A 120 -0.23 13.36 -1.04
N GLN A 121 -0.04 12.04 -1.07
CA GLN A 121 -0.58 11.17 -2.12
C GLN A 121 -1.27 9.97 -1.48
N VAL A 122 -2.47 9.67 -1.93
CA VAL A 122 -3.28 8.55 -1.42
C VAL A 122 -3.73 7.68 -2.57
N VAL A 123 -3.64 6.37 -2.39
CA VAL A 123 -4.20 5.34 -3.28
C VAL A 123 -5.10 4.42 -2.46
N VAL A 124 -6.34 4.25 -2.90
CA VAL A 124 -7.34 3.38 -2.28
C VAL A 124 -7.70 2.28 -3.28
N THR A 125 -7.31 1.05 -2.97
CA THR A 125 -7.70 -0.12 -3.76
C THR A 125 -9.09 -0.61 -3.34
N ALA A 126 -9.94 -0.89 -4.32
CA ALA A 126 -11.35 -1.28 -4.15
C ALA A 126 -11.63 -2.64 -4.82
N GLY A 127 -10.65 -3.56 -4.80
CA GLY A 127 -10.78 -4.91 -5.33
C GLY A 127 -11.30 -4.95 -6.77
N GLU A 128 -12.41 -5.65 -6.98
CA GLU A 128 -13.05 -5.80 -8.29
C GLU A 128 -13.61 -4.50 -8.88
N HIS A 129 -13.78 -3.45 -8.09
CA HIS A 129 -14.21 -2.15 -8.59
C HIS A 129 -13.06 -1.37 -9.20
N GLY A 130 -11.82 -1.59 -8.72
CA GLY A 130 -10.61 -0.96 -9.25
C GLY A 130 -9.84 -0.20 -8.19
N VAL A 131 -9.46 1.03 -8.51
CA VAL A 131 -8.59 1.85 -7.67
C VAL A 131 -8.91 3.33 -7.82
N ALA A 132 -8.91 4.05 -6.70
CA ALA A 132 -8.99 5.50 -6.64
C ALA A 132 -7.68 6.08 -6.10
N TRP A 133 -7.36 7.32 -6.47
CA TRP A 133 -6.22 8.05 -5.93
C TRP A 133 -6.50 9.54 -5.83
N CYS A 134 -5.78 10.21 -4.95
CA CYS A 134 -5.89 11.65 -4.76
C CYS A 134 -4.53 12.24 -4.37
N GLU A 135 -4.19 13.38 -4.97
CA GLU A 135 -3.07 14.22 -4.53
C GLU A 135 -3.65 15.36 -3.69
N ALA A 136 -2.98 15.73 -2.60
CA ALA A 136 -3.45 16.76 -1.70
C ALA A 136 -3.70 18.09 -2.44
N GLY A 137 -4.93 18.60 -2.34
CA GLY A 137 -5.37 19.82 -3.03
C GLY A 137 -5.95 19.60 -4.43
N GLU A 138 -5.91 18.39 -4.96
CA GLU A 138 -6.46 18.03 -6.28
C GLU A 138 -7.77 17.22 -6.16
N ALA A 139 -8.48 17.07 -7.27
CA ALA A 139 -9.65 16.20 -7.33
C ALA A 139 -9.24 14.72 -7.38
N ALA A 140 -9.92 13.87 -6.61
CA ALA A 140 -9.71 12.43 -6.64
C ALA A 140 -10.07 11.84 -8.01
N GLN A 141 -9.24 10.93 -8.48
CA GLN A 141 -9.40 10.20 -9.74
C GLN A 141 -9.63 8.71 -9.46
N ALA A 142 -10.14 7.99 -10.44
CA ALA A 142 -10.39 6.56 -10.33
C ALA A 142 -10.18 5.85 -11.66
N LEU A 143 -9.85 4.56 -11.57
CA LEU A 143 -9.66 3.65 -12.68
C LEU A 143 -10.36 2.32 -12.36
N PRO A 144 -11.26 1.82 -13.23
CA PRO A 144 -11.92 0.54 -13.00
C PRO A 144 -10.94 -0.62 -13.02
N ALA A 145 -11.27 -1.70 -12.30
CA ALA A 145 -10.52 -2.93 -12.38
C ALA A 145 -10.56 -3.50 -13.80
N GLN A 146 -9.48 -4.18 -14.19
CA GLN A 146 -9.48 -4.93 -15.43
C GLN A 146 -10.23 -6.24 -15.23
N LYS A 147 -11.22 -6.51 -16.09
CA LYS A 147 -11.94 -7.79 -16.05
C LYS A 147 -11.02 -8.92 -16.49
N VAL A 148 -10.78 -9.85 -15.58
CA VAL A 148 -9.98 -11.05 -15.82
C VAL A 148 -10.69 -12.28 -15.29
N LYS A 149 -10.33 -13.45 -15.79
CA LYS A 149 -10.74 -14.72 -15.17
C LYS A 149 -9.93 -14.89 -13.89
N LEU A 150 -10.59 -14.79 -12.73
CA LEU A 150 -9.94 -14.93 -11.44
C LEU A 150 -9.43 -16.37 -11.25
N VAL A 151 -8.19 -16.50 -10.82
CA VAL A 151 -7.58 -17.76 -10.39
C VAL A 151 -7.21 -17.72 -8.91
N SER A 152 -6.57 -16.65 -8.46
CA SER A 152 -6.16 -16.47 -7.07
C SER A 152 -6.08 -14.98 -6.73
N THR A 153 -6.58 -14.57 -5.56
CA THR A 153 -6.44 -13.19 -5.06
C THR A 153 -5.18 -13.00 -4.22
N HIS A 154 -4.45 -14.08 -3.94
CA HIS A 154 -3.30 -14.07 -3.04
C HIS A 154 -2.18 -13.16 -3.58
N GLY A 155 -1.67 -12.25 -2.75
CA GLY A 155 -0.59 -11.33 -3.11
C GLY A 155 -0.98 -10.24 -4.12
N ALA A 156 -2.26 -10.08 -4.47
CA ALA A 156 -2.70 -9.05 -5.41
C ALA A 156 -2.32 -7.63 -4.95
N GLY A 157 -2.51 -7.35 -3.66
CA GLY A 157 -2.13 -6.06 -3.04
C GLY A 157 -0.62 -5.82 -3.07
N ASP A 158 0.19 -6.81 -2.74
CA ASP A 158 1.65 -6.68 -2.79
C ASP A 158 2.17 -6.52 -4.22
N CYS A 159 1.60 -7.26 -5.18
CA CYS A 159 1.88 -7.09 -6.60
C CYS A 159 1.55 -5.66 -7.06
N PHE A 160 0.38 -5.15 -6.67
CA PHE A 160 -0.03 -3.78 -6.95
C PHE A 160 0.97 -2.78 -6.39
N VAL A 161 1.30 -2.86 -5.09
CA VAL A 161 2.23 -1.93 -4.42
C VAL A 161 3.62 -1.96 -5.06
N GLY A 162 4.16 -3.14 -5.32
CA GLY A 162 5.46 -3.29 -5.97
C GLY A 162 5.50 -2.68 -7.37
N ALA A 163 4.49 -2.98 -8.20
CA ALA A 163 4.37 -2.42 -9.55
C ALA A 163 4.13 -0.91 -9.52
N PHE A 164 3.34 -0.41 -8.58
CA PHE A 164 3.09 1.01 -8.36
C PHE A 164 4.38 1.75 -8.05
N CYS A 165 5.13 1.31 -7.02
CA CYS A 165 6.38 1.95 -6.61
C CYS A 165 7.42 1.90 -7.74
N ALA A 166 7.57 0.76 -8.41
CA ALA A 166 8.48 0.62 -9.54
C ALA A 166 8.12 1.61 -10.67
N SER A 167 6.84 1.68 -11.05
CA SER A 167 6.38 2.60 -12.09
C SER A 167 6.57 4.06 -11.69
N LEU A 168 6.24 4.44 -10.45
CA LEU A 168 6.33 5.82 -9.98
C LEU A 168 7.77 6.33 -9.96
N THR A 169 8.73 5.48 -9.63
CA THR A 169 10.17 5.82 -9.65
C THR A 169 10.71 6.13 -11.06
N VAL A 170 10.01 5.69 -12.11
CA VAL A 170 10.38 5.93 -13.52
C VAL A 170 9.52 7.03 -14.15
N SER A 171 8.21 7.00 -13.96
CA SER A 171 7.23 7.79 -14.71
C SER A 171 6.91 9.16 -14.09
N LYS A 172 7.20 9.34 -12.79
CA LYS A 172 6.84 10.51 -11.96
C LYS A 172 5.35 10.90 -11.94
N SER A 173 4.47 10.17 -12.60
CA SER A 173 3.03 10.44 -12.63
C SER A 173 2.27 9.41 -11.79
N LEU A 174 1.49 9.89 -10.83
CA LEU A 174 0.66 9.05 -9.97
C LEU A 174 -0.35 8.24 -10.80
N ALA A 175 -1.01 8.88 -11.76
CA ALA A 175 -1.97 8.21 -12.65
C ALA A 175 -1.33 7.09 -13.49
N GLN A 176 -0.12 7.30 -14.01
CA GLN A 176 0.60 6.26 -14.77
C GLN A 176 1.03 5.10 -13.87
N ALA A 177 1.49 5.40 -12.65
CA ALA A 177 1.85 4.38 -11.67
C ALA A 177 0.64 3.54 -11.26
N VAL A 178 -0.50 4.16 -10.99
CA VAL A 178 -1.76 3.47 -10.68
C VAL A 178 -2.22 2.60 -11.84
N ALA A 179 -2.19 3.11 -13.07
CA ALA A 179 -2.59 2.32 -14.25
C ALA A 179 -1.68 1.10 -14.46
N SER A 180 -0.37 1.26 -14.28
CA SER A 180 0.60 0.17 -14.38
C SER A 180 0.36 -0.89 -13.30
N ALA A 181 0.15 -0.46 -12.06
CA ALA A 181 -0.12 -1.33 -10.92
C ALA A 181 -1.43 -2.11 -11.07
N ASN A 182 -2.50 -1.44 -11.50
CA ASN A 182 -3.80 -2.07 -11.75
C ASN A 182 -3.70 -3.16 -12.82
N ALA A 183 -2.95 -2.91 -13.91
CA ALA A 183 -2.69 -3.91 -14.94
C ALA A 183 -1.82 -5.08 -14.44
N ALA A 184 -0.83 -4.80 -13.59
CA ALA A 184 0.04 -5.83 -13.02
C ALA A 184 -0.74 -6.76 -12.08
N ALA A 185 -1.53 -6.19 -11.17
CA ALA A 185 -2.36 -6.96 -10.24
C ALA A 185 -3.40 -7.80 -10.98
N ALA A 186 -4.06 -7.25 -12.01
CA ALA A 186 -5.01 -8.00 -12.83
C ALA A 186 -4.36 -9.21 -13.53
N ARG A 187 -3.13 -9.05 -14.05
CA ARG A 187 -2.38 -10.19 -14.60
C ARG A 187 -2.06 -11.22 -13.54
N HIS A 188 -1.54 -10.78 -12.38
CA HIS A 188 -1.17 -11.65 -11.26
C HIS A 188 -2.33 -12.55 -10.84
N VAL A 189 -3.52 -11.98 -10.60
CA VAL A 189 -4.68 -12.74 -10.12
C VAL A 189 -5.32 -13.65 -11.17
N SER A 190 -4.95 -13.49 -12.44
CA SER A 190 -5.48 -14.25 -13.58
C SER A 190 -4.61 -15.41 -14.01
N GLN A 191 -3.40 -15.51 -13.47
CA GLN A 191 -2.47 -16.59 -13.76
C GLN A 191 -2.75 -17.73 -12.78
N SER A 192 -2.92 -18.93 -13.32
CA SER A 192 -2.78 -20.15 -12.53
C SER A 192 -1.29 -20.30 -12.29
N ASP A 193 -0.86 -20.14 -11.05
CA ASP A 193 0.56 -20.12 -10.68
C ASP A 193 1.34 -21.30 -11.30
N ILE A 194 2.62 -21.01 -11.55
CA ILE A 194 3.73 -21.96 -11.79
C ILE A 194 3.78 -23.02 -10.68
#